data_AF-A0A6A5H496-F1
#
_entry.id   AF-A0A6A5H496-F1
#
_cell.length_a   1.000
_cell.length_b   1.000
_cell.length_c   1.000
_cell.angle_alpha   90.00
_cell.angle_beta   90.00
_cell.angle_gamma   90.00
#
_symmetry.space_group_name_H-M   'P 1'
#
loop_
_entity.id
_entity.type
_entity.pdbx_description
1 polymer ?
#
loop_
_entity_poly.entity_id
_entity_poly.type
_entity_poly.pdbx_seq_one_letter_code
_entity_poly.pdbx_strand_id
1 'polypeptide(L)'
;MLYRCLCLFALVALSSACDTWPNSTETKVNWWQCSSGPIMVTNVNPTDKKGAYEYPIRLTEPLLIATTINDPSSTYSSPGLKQTIKVWSWNINTCGWTAVPTFGLLNNIDACTNGTPCPIKPGNNQVINLELDFSDTPAIINLLKNDKPYQLEYLLHDDVTKEDLCVIFQARALTHT
;
A
#
# COMPACT_ATOMS: atom_id res chain seq x y z
N MET A 1 -19.13 -53.17 38.95
CA MET A 1 -17.73 -52.68 38.95
C MET A 1 -17.34 -52.51 37.49
N LEU A 2 -17.75 -51.46 36.78
CA LEU A 2 -17.29 -50.06 36.84
C LEU A 2 -15.76 -49.92 36.68
N TYR A 3 -15.22 -50.12 35.48
CA TYR A 3 -13.89 -49.62 35.08
C TYR A 3 -13.94 -49.32 33.58
N ARG A 4 -14.27 -48.08 33.21
CA ARG A 4 -13.39 -46.91 33.04
C ARG A 4 -13.15 -46.68 31.54
N CYS A 5 -13.98 -45.81 30.99
CA CYS A 5 -13.74 -45.10 29.75
C CYS A 5 -12.35 -44.45 29.76
N LEU A 6 -11.56 -44.68 28.71
CA LEU A 6 -10.50 -43.77 28.30
C LEU A 6 -10.66 -43.51 26.81
N CYS A 7 -11.57 -42.59 26.47
CA CYS A 7 -11.54 -41.91 25.18
C CYS A 7 -10.46 -40.83 25.27
N LEU A 8 -9.26 -41.11 24.74
CA LEU A 8 -8.25 -40.08 24.51
C LEU A 8 -8.72 -39.20 23.34
N PHE A 9 -9.31 -38.04 23.66
CA PHE A 9 -9.50 -36.97 22.67
C PHE A 9 -8.15 -36.28 22.46
N ALA A 10 -7.46 -36.62 21.37
CA ALA A 10 -6.33 -35.84 20.89
C ALA A 10 -6.86 -34.49 20.35
N LEU A 11 -6.80 -33.44 21.18
CA LEU A 11 -6.94 -32.07 20.73
C LEU A 11 -5.73 -31.72 19.86
N VAL A 12 -5.85 -31.96 18.55
CA VAL A 12 -4.96 -31.35 17.56
C VAL A 12 -5.32 -29.87 17.54
N ALA A 13 -4.65 -29.07 18.37
CA ALA A 13 -4.64 -27.64 18.20
C ALA A 13 -3.99 -27.37 16.83
N LEU A 14 -4.80 -27.04 15.83
CA LEU A 14 -4.31 -26.44 14.60
C LEU A 14 -3.68 -25.11 14.98
N SER A 15 -2.38 -25.11 15.27
CA SER A 15 -1.61 -23.88 15.24
C SER A 15 -1.61 -23.43 13.78
N SER A 16 -2.54 -22.54 13.41
CA SER A 16 -2.43 -21.84 12.14
C SER A 16 -1.16 -21.00 12.21
N ALA A 17 -0.07 -21.54 11.66
CA ALA A 17 1.11 -20.75 11.40
C ALA A 17 0.66 -19.56 10.53
N CYS A 18 1.11 -18.35 10.86
CA CYS A 18 0.78 -17.18 10.05
C CYS A 18 1.19 -17.42 8.60
N ASP A 19 0.36 -16.98 7.66
CA ASP A 19 0.74 -17.01 6.26
C ASP A 19 2.00 -16.16 6.06
N THR A 20 3.00 -16.72 5.39
CA THR A 20 4.22 -15.96 5.02
C THR A 20 3.89 -14.83 4.05
N TRP A 21 2.84 -15.02 3.25
CA TRP A 21 2.35 -14.13 2.22
C TRP A 21 0.89 -13.76 2.49
N PRO A 22 0.62 -12.78 3.37
CA PRO A 22 -0.75 -12.39 3.70
C PRO A 22 -1.50 -11.98 2.43
N ASN A 23 -2.79 -12.32 2.34
CA ASN A 23 -3.65 -12.02 1.19
C ASN A 23 -3.12 -12.55 -0.16
N SER A 24 -2.29 -13.60 -0.16
CA SER A 24 -1.66 -14.12 -1.38
C SER A 24 -0.75 -13.10 -2.09
N THR A 25 -0.11 -12.21 -1.31
CA THR A 25 0.91 -11.27 -1.79
C THR A 25 2.15 -11.95 -2.36
N GLU A 26 2.21 -13.27 -2.46
CA GLU A 26 3.29 -13.96 -3.17
C GLU A 26 3.21 -13.75 -4.68
N THR A 27 1.99 -13.71 -5.22
CA THR A 27 1.72 -13.86 -6.66
C THR A 27 0.87 -12.74 -7.25
N LYS A 28 0.24 -11.91 -6.41
CA LYS A 28 -0.62 -10.81 -6.86
C LYS A 28 -0.61 -9.63 -5.91
N VAL A 29 -1.00 -8.49 -6.45
CA VAL A 29 -1.37 -7.31 -5.68
C VAL A 29 -2.74 -7.49 -5.06
N ASN A 30 -2.93 -6.92 -3.87
CA ASN A 30 -4.24 -6.65 -3.31
C ASN A 30 -4.34 -5.16 -2.98
N TRP A 31 -5.51 -4.58 -3.19
CA TRP A 31 -5.73 -3.17 -2.89
C TRP A 31 -7.19 -2.94 -2.50
N TRP A 32 -7.43 -1.85 -1.79
CA TRP A 32 -8.75 -1.34 -1.52
C TRP A 32 -8.69 0.15 -1.19
N GLN A 33 -9.79 0.85 -1.44
CA GLN A 33 -9.96 2.23 -1.03
C GLN A 33 -10.22 2.29 0.49
N CYS A 34 -9.52 3.17 1.20
CA CYS A 34 -9.61 3.38 2.64
C CYS A 34 -10.20 4.74 3.04
N SER A 35 -10.67 5.54 2.09
CA SER A 35 -11.40 6.79 2.33
C SER A 35 -12.85 6.67 1.88
N SER A 36 -13.71 7.49 2.48
CA SER A 36 -15.13 7.64 2.11
C SER A 36 -15.41 8.93 1.34
N GLY A 37 -14.39 9.49 0.69
CA GLY A 37 -14.49 10.73 -0.10
C GLY A 37 -15.24 10.54 -1.42
N PRO A 38 -15.48 11.62 -2.17
CA PRO A 38 -16.20 11.57 -3.45
C PRO A 38 -15.41 10.89 -4.57
N ILE A 39 -14.07 10.85 -4.45
CA ILE A 39 -13.20 10.19 -5.42
C ILE A 39 -13.35 8.67 -5.25
N MET A 40 -13.70 7.99 -6.34
CA MET A 40 -13.87 6.55 -6.37
C MET A 40 -12.71 5.88 -7.11
N VAL A 41 -12.02 4.97 -6.46
CA VAL A 41 -10.97 4.15 -7.06
C VAL A 41 -11.57 2.88 -7.62
N THR A 42 -11.33 2.64 -8.91
CA THR A 42 -11.88 1.47 -9.62
C THR A 42 -10.82 0.46 -10.01
N ASN A 43 -9.56 0.88 -10.09
CA ASN A 43 -8.43 0.00 -10.42
C ASN A 43 -7.13 0.54 -9.82
N VAL A 44 -6.22 -0.36 -9.46
CA VAL A 44 -4.88 -0.06 -8.99
C VAL A 44 -3.94 -1.12 -9.54
N ASN A 45 -2.95 -0.72 -10.34
CA ASN A 45 -1.93 -1.62 -10.87
C ASN A 45 -0.53 -1.02 -10.66
N PRO A 46 0.44 -1.81 -10.16
CA PRO A 46 1.83 -1.39 -10.15
C PRO A 46 2.39 -1.47 -11.57
N THR A 47 3.15 -0.45 -11.93
CA THR A 47 3.85 -0.37 -13.20
C THR A 47 5.27 0.13 -13.00
N ASP A 48 6.17 -0.31 -13.87
CA ASP A 48 7.50 0.27 -13.98
C ASP A 48 7.42 1.70 -14.55
N LYS A 49 8.57 2.40 -14.61
CA LYS A 49 8.65 3.74 -15.22
C LYS A 49 8.19 3.82 -16.68
N LYS A 50 8.09 2.70 -17.39
CA LYS A 50 7.65 2.62 -18.78
C LYS A 50 6.13 2.37 -18.87
N GLY A 51 5.45 2.22 -17.75
CA GLY A 51 4.02 1.91 -17.68
C GLY A 51 3.70 0.42 -17.90
N ALA A 52 4.70 -0.46 -17.92
CA ALA A 52 4.47 -1.89 -18.02
C ALA A 52 4.13 -2.48 -16.65
N TYR A 53 3.17 -3.40 -16.59
CA TYR A 53 2.80 -4.08 -15.35
C TYR A 53 4.02 -4.74 -14.71
N GLU A 54 4.23 -4.49 -13.42
CA GLU A 54 5.40 -4.97 -12.68
C GLU A 54 4.99 -5.82 -11.48
N TYR A 55 5.47 -7.06 -11.46
CA TYR A 55 5.36 -7.94 -10.30
C TYR A 55 6.49 -8.96 -10.24
N PRO A 56 7.13 -9.20 -9.06
CA PRO A 56 7.02 -8.41 -7.84
C PRO A 56 7.46 -6.96 -8.06
N ILE A 57 6.98 -6.04 -7.21
CA ILE A 57 7.34 -4.62 -7.34
C ILE A 57 8.81 -4.41 -6.97
N ARG A 58 9.47 -3.44 -7.61
CA ARG A 58 10.80 -3.00 -7.23
C ARG A 58 10.73 -1.66 -6.52
N LEU A 59 11.25 -1.61 -5.30
CA LEU A 59 11.38 -0.38 -4.50
C LEU A 59 12.79 0.21 -4.56
N THR A 60 13.67 -0.37 -5.38
CA THR A 60 15.00 0.15 -5.72
C THR A 60 14.95 1.25 -6.78
N GLU A 61 13.79 1.44 -7.41
CA GLU A 61 13.49 2.45 -8.41
C GLU A 61 12.07 2.99 -8.17
N PRO A 62 11.73 4.17 -8.71
CA PRO A 62 10.36 4.68 -8.65
C PRO A 62 9.33 3.67 -9.15
N LEU A 63 8.41 3.33 -8.25
CA LEU A 63 7.24 2.51 -8.52
C LEU A 63 6.07 3.42 -8.90
N LEU A 64 5.42 3.17 -10.04
CA LEU A 64 4.22 3.88 -10.44
C LEU A 64 2.99 3.04 -10.08
N ILE A 65 2.16 3.53 -9.16
CA ILE A 65 0.89 2.92 -8.80
C ILE A 65 -0.21 3.55 -9.68
N ALA A 66 -0.40 2.98 -10.87
CA ALA A 66 -1.41 3.41 -11.83
C ALA A 66 -2.81 3.18 -11.27
N THR A 67 -3.48 4.25 -10.90
CA THR A 67 -4.75 4.25 -10.17
C THR A 67 -5.84 4.86 -11.04
N THR A 68 -6.88 4.08 -11.36
CA THR A 68 -8.05 4.58 -12.09
C THR A 68 -9.04 5.19 -11.12
N ILE A 69 -9.34 6.47 -11.29
CA ILE A 69 -10.26 7.24 -10.46
C ILE A 69 -11.47 7.73 -11.26
N ASN A 70 -12.59 7.87 -10.55
CA ASN A 70 -13.85 8.44 -11.00
C ASN A 70 -14.29 9.57 -10.07
N ASP A 71 -15.07 10.49 -10.65
CA ASP A 71 -15.76 11.58 -9.98
C ASP A 71 -14.92 12.43 -8.99
N PRO A 72 -13.70 12.89 -9.36
CA PRO A 72 -13.14 14.05 -8.67
C PRO A 72 -14.10 15.23 -8.90
N SER A 73 -14.73 15.71 -7.82
CA SER A 73 -15.67 16.84 -7.83
C SER A 73 -14.96 18.18 -8.08
N SER A 74 -13.66 18.20 -7.75
CA SER A 74 -12.83 19.40 -7.64
C SER A 74 -11.53 19.23 -8.41
N THR A 75 -10.82 20.34 -8.61
CA THR A 75 -9.45 20.31 -9.14
C THR A 75 -8.46 20.33 -7.98
N TYR A 76 -7.66 19.28 -7.85
CA TYR A 76 -6.63 19.17 -6.81
C TYR A 76 -5.27 19.57 -7.37
N SER A 77 -4.55 20.43 -6.66
CA SER A 77 -3.30 21.01 -7.15
C SER A 77 -2.37 21.46 -6.03
N SER A 78 -1.12 21.76 -6.39
CA SER A 78 -0.13 22.33 -5.46
C SER A 78 -0.56 23.73 -5.02
N PRO A 79 -0.27 24.14 -3.77
CA PRO A 79 0.33 23.34 -2.70
C PRO A 79 -0.72 22.66 -1.80
N GLY A 80 -2.01 22.70 -2.19
CA GLY A 80 -3.14 22.24 -1.38
C GLY A 80 -3.27 20.74 -1.30
N LEU A 81 -2.88 20.01 -2.35
CA LEU A 81 -2.90 18.56 -2.34
C LEU A 81 -1.71 17.99 -1.56
N LYS A 82 -1.99 17.45 -0.38
CA LYS A 82 -1.03 16.83 0.52
C LYS A 82 -1.02 15.32 0.34
N GLN A 83 0.15 14.73 0.48
CA GLN A 83 0.38 13.30 0.42
C GLN A 83 1.00 12.80 1.71
N THR A 84 0.49 11.66 2.18
CA THR A 84 1.07 10.88 3.27
C THR A 84 1.18 9.43 2.84
N ILE A 85 2.38 8.85 2.90
CA ILE A 85 2.60 7.42 2.64
C ILE A 85 3.03 6.74 3.94
N LYS A 86 2.23 5.77 4.38
CA LYS A 86 2.62 4.87 5.48
C LYS A 86 3.06 3.53 4.90
N VAL A 87 4.19 3.03 5.39
CA VAL A 87 4.77 1.76 4.99
C VAL A 87 4.61 0.77 6.14
N TRP A 88 4.16 -0.43 5.84
CA TRP A 88 3.94 -1.49 6.82
C TRP A 88 4.61 -2.78 6.35
N SER A 89 5.28 -3.46 7.27
CA SER A 89 5.89 -4.77 7.06
C SER A 89 5.07 -5.86 7.74
N TRP A 90 4.96 -7.03 7.10
CA TRP A 90 4.31 -8.18 7.71
C TRP A 90 5.17 -8.78 8.84
N ASN A 91 4.57 -8.93 10.02
CA ASN A 91 5.19 -9.56 11.16
C ASN A 91 4.62 -10.98 11.34
N ILE A 92 5.46 -11.97 11.05
CA ILE A 92 5.13 -13.39 11.14
C ILE A 92 4.87 -13.86 12.58
N ASN A 93 5.36 -13.14 13.59
CA ASN A 93 5.15 -13.54 14.98
C ASN A 93 3.78 -13.10 15.50
N THR A 94 3.22 -12.03 14.94
CA THR A 94 1.93 -11.47 15.36
C THR A 94 0.83 -11.67 14.32
N CYS A 95 1.12 -12.35 13.20
CA CYS A 95 0.26 -12.43 12.02
C CYS A 95 -0.34 -11.06 11.65
N GLY A 96 0.49 -10.00 11.62
CA GLY A 96 -0.04 -8.64 11.50
C GLY A 96 0.91 -7.65 10.85
N TRP A 97 0.34 -6.58 10.33
CA TRP A 97 1.09 -5.46 9.76
C TRP A 97 1.68 -4.59 10.87
N THR A 98 2.98 -4.35 10.81
CA THR A 98 3.70 -3.46 11.73
C THR A 98 4.23 -2.25 10.95
N ALA A 99 4.01 -1.06 11.48
CA ALA A 99 4.45 0.18 10.83
C ALA A 99 5.98 0.23 10.73
N VAL A 100 6.47 0.59 9.55
CA VAL A 100 7.87 0.93 9.32
C VAL A 100 8.02 2.43 9.59
N PRO A 101 9.00 2.85 10.42
CA PRO A 101 9.21 4.26 10.71
C PRO A 101 9.70 4.98 9.44
N THR A 102 8.90 5.91 8.93
CA THR A 102 9.28 6.79 7.80
C THR A 102 9.94 8.09 8.27
N PHE A 103 10.06 8.28 9.59
CA PHE A 103 10.65 9.47 10.23
C PHE A 103 10.00 10.80 9.83
N GLY A 104 8.73 10.75 9.39
CA GLY A 104 7.99 11.93 8.93
C GLY A 104 8.35 12.39 7.51
N LEU A 105 9.32 11.75 6.84
CA LEU A 105 9.78 12.12 5.49
C LEU A 105 8.69 11.97 4.43
N LEU A 106 7.72 11.08 4.66
CA LEU A 106 6.61 10.80 3.75
C LEU A 106 5.28 11.31 4.28
N ASN A 107 5.27 12.25 5.23
CA ASN A 107 4.07 12.72 5.91
C ASN A 107 3.75 14.17 5.56
N ASN A 108 2.53 14.41 5.08
CA ASN A 108 2.02 15.74 4.76
C ASN A 108 2.89 16.56 3.78
N ILE A 109 3.48 15.88 2.80
CA ILE A 109 4.30 16.51 1.74
C ILE A 109 3.41 16.99 0.59
N ASP A 110 3.87 17.95 -0.23
CA ASP A 110 3.12 18.37 -1.40
C ASP A 110 3.10 17.24 -2.45
N ALA A 111 1.94 16.66 -2.70
CA ALA A 111 1.76 15.52 -3.59
C ALA A 111 2.26 15.82 -5.01
N CYS A 112 2.02 17.04 -5.49
CA CYS A 112 2.29 17.44 -6.87
C CYS A 112 3.79 17.58 -7.18
N THR A 113 4.60 17.79 -6.16
CA THR A 113 6.07 17.85 -6.27
C THR A 113 6.73 16.54 -5.84
N ASN A 114 5.94 15.57 -5.35
CA ASN A 114 6.41 14.30 -4.82
C ASN A 114 5.64 13.13 -5.45
N GLY A 115 5.50 13.15 -6.78
CA GLY A 115 5.12 11.97 -7.55
C GLY A 115 3.64 11.83 -7.93
N THR A 116 2.76 12.75 -7.53
CA THR A 116 1.36 12.76 -7.98
C THR A 116 1.19 13.71 -9.18
N PRO A 117 0.60 13.27 -10.31
CA PRO A 117 0.37 14.14 -11.46
C PRO A 117 -0.68 15.20 -11.12
N CYS A 118 -0.29 16.47 -11.24
CA CYS A 118 -1.16 17.61 -10.98
C CYS A 118 -1.26 18.56 -12.18
N PRO A 119 -2.38 19.30 -12.31
CA PRO A 119 -3.57 19.21 -11.48
C PRO A 119 -4.40 17.95 -11.79
N ILE A 120 -4.97 17.33 -10.76
CA ILE A 120 -6.00 16.30 -10.94
C ILE A 120 -7.32 17.04 -11.19
N LYS A 121 -7.84 16.95 -12.41
CA LYS A 121 -9.06 17.65 -12.82
C LYS A 121 -10.28 16.73 -12.74
N PRO A 122 -11.49 17.27 -12.53
CA PRO A 122 -12.72 16.51 -12.62
C PRO A 122 -12.82 15.65 -13.88
N GLY A 123 -13.30 14.42 -13.74
CA GLY A 123 -13.50 13.49 -14.85
C GLY A 123 -13.71 12.05 -14.41
N ASN A 124 -14.03 11.20 -15.37
CA ASN A 124 -14.29 9.78 -15.13
C ASN A 124 -13.32 8.89 -15.89
N ASN A 125 -13.01 7.74 -15.31
CA ASN A 125 -12.10 6.73 -15.81
C ASN A 125 -10.71 7.30 -16.13
N GLN A 126 -10.23 8.20 -15.26
CA GLN A 126 -8.92 8.83 -15.39
C GLN A 126 -7.87 7.96 -14.71
N VAL A 127 -6.72 7.76 -15.34
CA VAL A 127 -5.57 7.09 -14.71
C VAL A 127 -4.64 8.14 -14.16
N ILE A 128 -4.37 8.09 -12.85
CA ILE A 128 -3.33 8.86 -12.18
C ILE A 128 -2.22 7.92 -11.71
N ASN A 129 -0.97 8.25 -11.98
CA ASN A 129 0.18 7.47 -11.52
C ASN A 129 0.62 8.03 -10.17
N LEU A 130 0.32 7.32 -9.08
CA LEU A 130 0.82 7.66 -7.75
C LEU A 130 2.23 7.09 -7.62
N GLU A 131 3.25 7.94 -7.66
CA GLU A 131 4.64 7.49 -7.61
C GLU A 131 5.12 7.31 -6.16
N LEU A 132 5.81 6.19 -5.91
CA LEU A 132 6.57 5.95 -4.70
C LEU A 132 8.05 5.82 -5.06
N ASP A 133 8.86 6.77 -4.61
CA ASP A 133 10.30 6.77 -4.78
C ASP A 133 11.01 6.92 -3.42
N PHE A 134 11.91 5.97 -3.11
CA PHE A 134 12.75 6.02 -1.92
C PHE A 134 14.16 6.57 -2.19
N SER A 135 14.45 7.03 -3.42
CA SER A 135 15.78 7.53 -3.82
C SER A 135 16.30 8.64 -2.90
N ASP A 136 15.41 9.55 -2.48
CA ASP A 136 15.75 10.65 -1.57
C ASP A 136 15.57 10.28 -0.08
N THR A 137 15.12 9.06 0.21
CA THR A 137 14.88 8.57 1.57
C THR A 137 15.56 7.21 1.84
N PRO A 138 16.90 7.11 1.66
CA PRO A 138 17.64 5.85 1.79
C PRO A 138 17.52 5.21 3.20
N ALA A 139 17.26 6.03 4.23
CA ALA A 139 17.03 5.54 5.58
C ALA A 139 15.79 4.62 5.67
N ILE A 140 14.75 4.85 4.85
CA ILE A 140 13.52 4.06 4.86
C ILE A 140 13.75 2.72 4.15
N ILE A 141 14.28 2.75 2.92
CA ILE A 141 14.53 1.52 2.13
C ILE A 141 15.49 0.55 2.84
N ASN A 142 16.47 1.06 3.60
CA ASN A 142 17.39 0.24 4.39
C ASN A 142 16.72 -0.51 5.56
N LEU A 143 15.51 -0.12 5.98
CA LEU A 143 14.72 -0.85 6.96
C LEU A 143 13.90 -1.98 6.32
N LEU A 144 13.73 -1.96 4.98
CA LEU A 144 12.91 -2.90 4.26
C LEU A 144 13.73 -4.13 3.86
N LYS A 145 13.42 -5.27 4.47
CA LYS A 145 13.95 -6.58 4.08
C LYS A 145 13.57 -6.93 2.65
N ASN A 146 14.54 -7.41 1.89
CA ASN A 146 14.33 -7.85 0.52
C ASN A 146 13.38 -9.05 0.43
N ASP A 147 12.60 -9.08 -0.64
CA ASP A 147 11.72 -10.17 -1.02
C ASP A 147 10.68 -10.51 0.07
N LYS A 148 9.91 -9.49 0.46
CA LYS A 148 8.92 -9.56 1.55
C LYS A 148 7.61 -8.87 1.16
N PRO A 149 6.49 -9.24 1.81
CA PRO A 149 5.22 -8.56 1.62
C PRO A 149 5.21 -7.22 2.37
N TYR A 150 4.75 -6.19 1.68
CA TYR A 150 4.57 -4.83 2.20
C TYR A 150 3.15 -4.37 1.97
N GLN A 151 2.68 -3.55 2.90
CA GLN A 151 1.46 -2.76 2.74
C GLN A 151 1.83 -1.28 2.70
N LEU A 152 1.34 -0.60 1.69
CA LEU A 152 1.43 0.85 1.52
C LEU A 152 0.04 1.41 1.75
N GLU A 153 -0.04 2.46 2.55
CA GLU A 153 -1.25 3.29 2.70
C GLU A 153 -0.92 4.65 2.12
N TYR A 154 -1.45 4.92 0.93
CA TYR A 154 -1.25 6.15 0.18
C TYR A 154 -2.45 7.05 0.41
N LEU A 155 -2.25 8.13 1.17
CA LEU A 155 -3.27 9.12 1.50
C LEU A 155 -2.99 10.41 0.76
N LEU A 156 -3.98 10.90 0.02
CA LEU A 156 -4.05 12.26 -0.49
C LEU A 156 -5.12 13.01 0.30
N HIS A 157 -4.78 14.21 0.77
CA HIS A 157 -5.68 15.15 1.44
C HIS A 157 -5.60 16.50 0.73
N ASP A 158 -6.72 17.04 0.27
CA ASP A 158 -6.73 18.40 -0.27
C ASP A 158 -7.07 19.42 0.82
N ASP A 159 -6.15 20.34 1.08
CA ASP A 159 -6.33 21.37 2.10
C ASP A 159 -7.43 22.39 1.76
N VAL A 160 -7.86 22.51 0.50
CA VAL A 160 -8.88 23.48 0.06
C VAL A 160 -10.28 22.89 0.19
N THR A 161 -10.51 21.70 -0.35
CA THR A 161 -11.83 21.04 -0.36
C THR A 161 -12.06 20.16 0.86
N LYS A 162 -10.98 19.78 1.56
CA LYS A 162 -10.97 18.81 2.67
C LYS A 162 -11.37 17.39 2.25
N GLU A 163 -11.27 17.09 0.96
CA GLU A 163 -11.56 15.76 0.44
C GLU A 163 -10.32 14.85 0.54
N ASP A 164 -10.57 13.57 0.81
CA ASP A 164 -9.54 12.55 1.00
C ASP A 164 -9.65 11.45 -0.06
N LEU A 165 -8.50 11.06 -0.61
CA LEU A 165 -8.32 9.81 -1.35
C LEU A 165 -7.33 8.93 -0.60
N CYS A 166 -7.73 7.74 -0.20
CA CYS A 166 -6.86 6.77 0.45
C CYS A 166 -6.90 5.44 -0.29
N VAL A 167 -5.72 4.92 -0.64
CA VAL A 167 -5.55 3.58 -1.23
C VAL A 167 -4.62 2.78 -0.35
N ILE A 168 -5.08 1.62 0.12
CA ILE A 168 -4.18 0.59 0.63
C ILE A 168 -3.81 -0.33 -0.53
N PHE A 169 -2.51 -0.58 -0.65
CA PHE A 169 -1.91 -1.44 -1.67
C PHE A 169 -0.95 -2.42 -0.99
N GLN A 170 -1.07 -3.70 -1.31
CA GLN A 170 -0.25 -4.78 -0.75
C GLN A 170 0.40 -5.59 -1.86
N ALA A 171 1.71 -5.81 -1.75
CA ALA A 171 2.47 -6.57 -2.73
C ALA A 171 3.75 -7.17 -2.13
N ARG A 172 4.29 -8.18 -2.80
CA ARG A 172 5.69 -8.61 -2.63
C ARG A 172 6.62 -7.58 -3.25
N ALA A 173 7.61 -7.12 -2.50
CA ALA A 173 8.58 -6.13 -2.95
C ALA A 173 10.03 -6.65 -2.92
N LEU A 174 10.78 -6.25 -3.95
CA LEU A 174 12.23 -6.32 -4.01
C LEU A 174 12.81 -4.97 -3.58
N THR A 175 13.69 -4.97 -2.59
CA THR A 175 14.28 -3.75 -1.99
C THR A 175 15.79 -3.66 -2.19
N HIS A 176 16.40 -4.74 -2.69
CA HIS A 176 17.80 -4.81 -3.10
C HIS A 176 17.89 -5.64 -4.40
N THR A 177 18.88 -5.32 -5.24
CA THR A 177 19.26 -6.11 -6.42
C THR A 177 20.06 -7.34 -6.06
#